data_AF-A0A1U7I437-F1
#
_entry.id   AF-A0A1U7I437-F1
#
_cell.length_a   1.000
_cell.length_b   1.000
_cell.length_c   1.000
_cell.angle_alpha   90.00
_cell.angle_beta   90.00
_cell.angle_gamma   90.00
#
_symmetry.space_group_name_H-M   'P 1'
#
loop_
_entity.id
_entity.type
_entity.pdbx_description
1 polymer ?
#
loop_
_entity_poly.entity_id
_entity_poly.type
_entity_poly.pdbx_seq_one_letter_code
_entity_poly.pdbx_strand_id
1 'polypeptide(L)'
;MKIRRYRFNRATGKIYRVSYSSLIEVPDYLDAIILHATPSVYGTPYQNQPAQDWISLCFLDRELFWSFALLNSGQSDALRPFLNYQRQYNDLLNYFTRITLVPQHSRSGRHWFAYEFEAFPLPDKVNPTEFLINHSELPLIDPNSELNFPEPEIDRQLLKTLNSPQVEIRLSDTRSTFLNWY
;
A
#
# COMPACT_ATOMS: atom_id res chain seq x y z
N MET A 1 1.66 14.63 10.88
CA MET A 1 2.28 14.04 9.68
C MET A 1 1.72 14.74 8.43
N LYS A 2 2.49 14.94 7.35
CA LYS A 2 1.95 15.54 6.10
C LYS A 2 1.40 14.45 5.19
N ILE A 3 0.12 14.54 4.82
CA ILE A 3 -0.50 13.61 3.86
C ILE A 3 -0.03 13.97 2.44
N ARG A 4 0.32 12.95 1.65
CA ARG A 4 0.68 13.09 0.24
C ARG A 4 -0.29 12.34 -0.66
N ARG A 5 -0.36 12.75 -1.92
CA ARG A 5 -1.17 12.08 -2.94
C ARG A 5 -0.36 11.86 -4.19
N TYR A 6 -0.54 10.70 -4.80
CA TYR A 6 0.16 10.31 -6.02
C TYR A 6 -0.86 9.99 -7.12
N ARG A 7 -0.49 10.32 -8.36
CA ARG A 7 -1.28 10.06 -9.57
C ARG A 7 -0.43 9.29 -10.56
N PHE A 8 -0.99 8.19 -11.04
CA PHE A 8 -0.40 7.39 -12.11
C PHE A 8 -1.03 7.80 -13.44
N ASN A 9 -0.25 8.40 -14.32
CA ASN A 9 -0.68 8.74 -15.67
C ASN A 9 -0.28 7.63 -16.64
N ARG A 10 -1.22 6.71 -16.87
CA ARG A 10 -1.04 5.56 -17.76
C ARG A 10 -1.02 5.91 -19.25
N ALA A 11 -1.38 7.14 -19.62
CA ALA A 11 -1.25 7.60 -20.99
C ALA A 11 0.20 8.01 -21.32
N THR A 12 0.92 8.54 -20.33
CA THR A 12 2.30 9.03 -20.51
C THR A 12 3.37 8.14 -19.87
N GLY A 13 2.97 7.18 -19.03
CA GLY A 13 3.91 6.35 -18.26
C GLY A 13 4.55 7.08 -17.08
N LYS A 14 3.98 8.22 -16.66
CA LYS A 14 4.55 9.07 -15.61
C LYS A 14 3.76 8.99 -14.30
N ILE A 15 4.49 9.14 -13.21
CA ILE A 15 3.96 9.18 -11.86
C ILE A 15 4.17 10.60 -11.33
N TYR A 16 3.14 11.15 -10.69
CA TYR A 16 3.17 12.50 -10.15
C TYR A 16 2.80 12.50 -8.68
N ARG A 17 3.51 13.31 -7.88
CA ARG A 17 3.04 13.73 -6.55
C ARG A 17 2.20 15.00 -6.70
N VAL A 18 1.00 14.99 -6.14
CA VAL A 18 0.10 16.15 -6.15
C VAL A 18 0.59 17.18 -5.14
N SER A 19 0.76 18.41 -5.61
CA SER A 19 0.99 19.62 -4.81
C SER A 19 -0.23 20.54 -4.91
N TYR A 20 -0.27 21.59 -4.09
CA TYR A 20 -1.41 22.50 -3.96
C TYR A 20 -1.89 23.08 -5.30
N SER A 21 -0.96 23.36 -6.23
CA SER A 21 -1.26 23.96 -7.53
C SER A 21 -0.61 23.23 -8.71
N SER A 22 0.10 22.14 -8.48
CA SER A 22 0.90 21.48 -9.53
C SER A 22 1.06 19.98 -9.32
N LEU A 23 1.45 19.30 -10.39
CA LEU A 23 1.92 17.93 -10.38
C LEU A 23 3.44 17.94 -10.43
N ILE A 24 4.07 17.32 -9.43
CA ILE A 24 5.52 17.17 -9.36
C ILE A 24 5.83 15.78 -9.89
N GLU A 25 6.50 15.69 -11.04
CA GLU A 25 6.99 14.41 -11.55
C GLU A 25 7.96 13.80 -10.54
N VAL A 26 7.73 12.52 -10.22
CA VAL A 26 8.63 11.73 -9.37
C VAL A 26 9.41 10.77 -10.26
N PRO A 27 10.40 10.00 -9.73
CA PRO A 27 11.08 8.98 -10.52
C PRO A 27 10.11 8.03 -11.23
N ASP A 28 10.60 7.27 -12.21
CA ASP A 28 9.77 6.38 -13.05
C ASP A 28 9.11 5.21 -12.27
N TYR A 29 9.32 5.16 -10.95
CA TYR A 29 8.71 4.22 -10.03
C TYR A 29 8.27 4.92 -8.73
N LEU A 30 7.27 4.32 -8.07
CA LEU A 30 6.83 4.68 -6.73
C LEU A 30 7.14 3.54 -5.76
N ASP A 31 8.00 3.83 -4.81
CA ASP A 31 8.31 2.94 -3.69
C ASP A 31 7.34 3.22 -2.53
N ALA A 32 6.67 2.17 -2.06
CA ALA A 32 5.56 2.26 -1.11
C ALA A 32 5.49 1.04 -0.17
N ILE A 33 5.14 1.28 1.09
CA ILE A 33 4.70 0.23 2.02
C ILE A 33 3.18 0.32 2.11
N ILE A 34 2.48 -0.65 1.51
CA ILE A 34 1.02 -0.60 1.38
C ILE A 34 0.39 -0.94 2.73
N LEU A 35 -0.28 0.04 3.33
CA LEU A 35 -0.98 -0.10 4.61
C LEU A 35 -2.39 -0.67 4.42
N HIS A 36 -3.07 -0.23 3.36
CA HIS A 36 -4.41 -0.67 3.03
C HIS A 36 -4.67 -0.53 1.54
N ALA A 37 -5.43 -1.47 0.99
CA ALA A 37 -5.96 -1.41 -0.36
C ALA A 37 -7.44 -1.77 -0.34
N THR A 38 -8.27 -0.92 -0.93
CA THR A 38 -9.72 -1.17 -0.98
C THR A 38 -10.05 -2.28 -1.98
N PRO A 39 -11.22 -2.91 -1.88
CA PRO A 39 -11.83 -3.59 -3.01
C PRO A 39 -11.98 -2.66 -4.22
N SER A 40 -12.15 -3.24 -5.40
CA SER A 40 -12.47 -2.51 -6.62
C SER A 40 -13.85 -1.87 -6.52
N VAL A 41 -13.95 -0.58 -6.80
CA VAL A 41 -15.21 0.18 -6.84
C VAL A 41 -15.35 0.88 -8.18
N TYR A 42 -16.52 0.75 -8.80
CA TYR A 42 -16.83 1.38 -10.07
C TYR A 42 -17.28 2.84 -9.88
N GLY A 43 -16.68 3.78 -10.62
CA GLY A 43 -17.08 5.18 -10.56
C GLY A 43 -16.21 6.14 -11.37
N THR A 44 -16.41 7.44 -11.13
CA THR A 44 -15.80 8.54 -11.91
C THR A 44 -15.17 9.59 -10.97
N PRO A 45 -14.01 9.33 -10.35
CA PRO A 45 -13.36 10.25 -9.42
C PRO A 45 -12.79 11.51 -10.10
N TYR A 46 -12.72 11.52 -11.44
CA TYR A 46 -12.24 12.65 -12.21
C TYR A 46 -13.24 13.00 -13.31
N GLN A 47 -13.69 14.26 -13.35
CA GLN A 47 -14.75 14.74 -14.27
C GLN A 47 -14.51 14.43 -15.75
N ASN A 48 -13.25 14.32 -16.18
CA ASN A 48 -12.87 14.13 -17.58
C ASN A 48 -12.52 12.67 -17.93
N GLN A 49 -12.87 11.70 -17.09
CA GLN A 49 -12.62 10.29 -17.35
C GLN A 49 -13.92 9.50 -17.42
N PRO A 50 -14.00 8.45 -18.25
CA PRO A 50 -15.13 7.54 -18.22
C PRO A 50 -15.19 6.81 -16.87
N ALA A 51 -16.40 6.39 -16.49
CA ALA A 51 -16.58 5.52 -15.35
C ALA A 51 -15.81 4.21 -15.57
N GLN A 52 -15.12 3.76 -14.53
CA GLN A 52 -14.27 2.57 -14.56
C GLN A 52 -14.06 2.05 -13.14
N ASP A 53 -13.37 0.91 -13.03
CA ASP A 53 -12.99 0.33 -11.75
C ASP A 53 -11.78 1.03 -11.14
N TRP A 54 -11.85 1.25 -9.83
CA TRP A 54 -10.84 1.92 -9.04
C TRP A 54 -10.49 1.16 -7.78
N ILE A 55 -9.20 1.17 -7.44
CA ILE A 55 -8.69 0.72 -6.14
C ILE A 55 -7.97 1.89 -5.48
N SER A 56 -8.33 2.18 -4.23
CA SER A 56 -7.61 3.15 -3.40
C SER A 56 -6.50 2.44 -2.64
N LEU A 57 -5.30 2.98 -2.74
CA LEU A 57 -4.15 2.59 -1.95
C LEU A 57 -3.89 3.64 -0.87
N CYS A 58 -3.72 3.18 0.36
CA CYS A 58 -3.10 3.91 1.46
C CYS A 58 -1.75 3.27 1.76
N PHE A 59 -0.70 4.08 1.82
CA PHE A 59 0.67 3.59 1.95
C PHE A 59 1.60 4.61 2.61
N LEU A 60 2.76 4.14 3.07
CA LEU A 60 3.90 5.00 3.42
C LEU A 60 4.81 5.13 2.21
N ASP A 61 5.14 6.35 1.79
CA ASP A 61 6.11 6.57 0.71
C ASP A 61 7.57 6.35 1.17
N ARG A 62 8.55 6.51 0.27
CA ARG A 62 9.99 6.38 0.58
C ARG A 62 10.49 7.26 1.74
N GLU A 63 9.79 8.34 2.05
CA GLU A 63 10.11 9.26 3.16
C GLU A 63 9.20 8.99 4.37
N LEU A 64 8.46 7.88 4.35
CA LEU A 64 7.52 7.42 5.36
C LEU A 64 6.38 8.41 5.60
N PHE A 65 5.95 9.16 4.58
CA PHE A 65 4.75 10.00 4.65
C PHE A 65 3.49 9.19 4.33
N TRP A 66 2.41 9.44 5.08
CA TRP A 66 1.09 8.85 4.85
C TRP A 66 0.56 9.34 3.50
N SER A 67 0.29 8.40 2.61
CA SER A 67 0.12 8.69 1.20
C SER A 67 -1.05 7.93 0.60
N PHE A 68 -1.68 8.55 -0.40
CA PHE A 68 -2.78 7.95 -1.14
C PHE A 68 -2.52 7.91 -2.64
N ALA A 69 -3.05 6.90 -3.30
CA ALA A 69 -3.12 6.85 -4.75
C ALA A 69 -4.36 6.07 -5.21
N LEU A 70 -4.88 6.42 -6.37
CA LEU A 70 -5.95 5.67 -7.03
C LEU A 70 -5.35 4.91 -8.23
N LEU A 71 -5.57 3.60 -8.26
CA LEU A 71 -5.33 2.76 -9.42
C LEU A 71 -6.62 2.64 -10.23
N ASN A 72 -6.53 2.62 -11.56
CA ASN A 72 -7.69 2.42 -12.45
C ASN A 72 -7.50 1.25 -13.41
N SER A 73 -8.61 0.60 -13.77
CA SER A 73 -8.59 -0.47 -14.78
C SER A 73 -8.32 0.06 -16.19
N GLY A 74 -8.88 1.21 -16.56
CA GLY A 74 -8.85 1.68 -17.94
C GLY A 74 -9.50 0.68 -18.90
N GLN A 75 -9.27 0.86 -20.20
CA GLN A 75 -9.79 -0.05 -21.24
C GLN A 75 -9.01 -1.38 -21.34
N SER A 76 -8.02 -1.60 -20.49
CA SER A 76 -7.04 -2.70 -20.63
C SER A 76 -6.98 -3.63 -19.42
N ASP A 77 -7.97 -3.58 -18.51
CA ASP A 77 -7.96 -4.36 -17.25
C ASP A 77 -6.63 -4.22 -16.47
N ALA A 78 -6.16 -2.99 -16.31
CA ALA A 78 -4.85 -2.76 -15.70
C ALA A 78 -4.84 -2.96 -14.18
N LEU A 79 -5.97 -3.23 -13.53
CA LEU A 79 -5.94 -3.60 -12.11
C LEU A 79 -5.44 -5.04 -11.93
N ARG A 80 -5.48 -5.87 -12.97
CA ARG A 80 -5.10 -7.29 -12.88
C ARG A 80 -3.69 -7.54 -12.34
N PRO A 81 -2.62 -6.81 -12.73
CA PRO A 81 -1.31 -6.92 -12.10
C PRO A 81 -1.35 -6.72 -10.58
N PHE A 82 -2.08 -5.71 -10.10
CA PHE A 82 -2.23 -5.47 -8.67
C PHE A 82 -3.00 -6.59 -7.98
N LEU A 83 -4.12 -7.04 -8.55
CA LEU A 83 -4.91 -8.14 -7.99
C LEU A 83 -4.12 -9.45 -7.90
N ASN A 84 -3.26 -9.73 -8.89
CA ASN A 84 -2.35 -10.86 -8.85
C ASN A 84 -1.28 -10.68 -7.77
N TYR A 85 -0.70 -9.48 -7.66
CA TYR A 85 0.27 -9.12 -6.63
C TYR A 85 -0.30 -9.35 -5.22
N GLN A 86 -1.52 -8.88 -4.94
CA GLN A 86 -2.18 -9.08 -3.64
C GLN A 86 -2.39 -10.57 -3.30
N ARG A 87 -2.72 -11.40 -4.29
CA ARG A 87 -2.89 -12.85 -4.08
C ARG A 87 -1.56 -13.57 -3.83
N GLN A 88 -0.48 -13.06 -4.40
CA GLN A 88 0.86 -13.63 -4.22
C GLN A 88 1.45 -13.22 -2.86
N TYR A 89 1.20 -11.98 -2.44
CA TYR A 89 1.71 -11.39 -1.21
C TYR A 89 0.53 -11.05 -0.27
N ASN A 90 0.06 -12.06 0.45
CA ASN A 90 -1.13 -11.96 1.32
C ASN A 90 -1.01 -10.88 2.42
N ASP A 91 0.21 -10.50 2.82
CA ASP A 91 0.46 -9.45 3.81
C ASP A 91 1.33 -8.35 3.20
N LEU A 92 0.67 -7.42 2.49
CA LEU A 92 1.34 -6.29 1.83
C LEU A 92 2.08 -5.37 2.80
N LEU A 93 1.67 -5.38 4.07
CA LEU A 93 2.25 -4.53 5.10
C LEU A 93 3.72 -4.88 5.33
N ASN A 94 4.11 -6.14 5.12
CA ASN A 94 5.45 -6.66 5.36
C ASN A 94 6.41 -6.55 4.16
N TYR A 95 6.01 -5.83 3.11
CA TYR A 95 6.84 -5.66 1.92
C TYR A 95 7.01 -4.19 1.54
N PHE A 96 8.21 -3.90 1.08
CA PHE A 96 8.47 -2.70 0.32
C PHE A 96 8.05 -2.95 -1.14
N THR A 97 6.98 -2.30 -1.57
CA THR A 97 6.40 -2.47 -2.92
C THR A 97 6.92 -1.38 -3.84
N ARG A 98 7.52 -1.78 -4.96
CA ARG A 98 7.81 -0.88 -6.07
C ARG A 98 6.69 -0.95 -7.10
N ILE A 99 6.14 0.20 -7.47
CA ILE A 99 5.08 0.33 -8.46
C ILE A 99 5.64 1.08 -9.67
N THR A 100 5.60 0.47 -10.84
CA THR A 100 6.09 1.05 -12.10
C THR A 100 4.97 1.13 -13.15
N LEU A 101 5.18 1.96 -14.16
CA LEU A 101 4.34 2.01 -15.35
C LEU A 101 5.13 1.48 -16.55
N VAL A 102 4.72 0.32 -17.07
CA VAL A 102 5.44 -0.40 -18.13
C VAL A 102 4.72 -0.21 -19.46
N PRO A 103 5.43 0.13 -20.55
CA PRO A 103 4.83 0.31 -21.86
C PRO A 103 4.23 -0.99 -22.40
N GLN A 104 3.06 -0.86 -23.02
CA GLN A 104 2.30 -1.92 -23.66
C GLN A 104 1.91 -1.50 -25.07
N HIS A 105 1.81 -2.47 -25.96
CA HIS A 105 1.50 -2.25 -27.37
C HIS A 105 0.48 -3.29 -27.85
N SER A 106 -0.57 -2.83 -28.55
CA SER A 106 -1.44 -3.74 -29.27
C SER A 106 -0.83 -4.09 -30.63
N ARG A 107 -1.30 -5.20 -31.22
CA ARG A 107 -1.01 -5.55 -32.62
C ARG A 107 -1.47 -4.47 -33.61
N SER A 108 -2.46 -3.66 -33.23
CA SER A 108 -2.98 -2.54 -34.01
C SER A 108 -2.22 -1.21 -33.80
N GLY A 109 -1.13 -1.22 -33.03
CA GLY A 109 -0.30 -0.03 -32.80
C GLY A 109 -0.79 0.91 -31.70
N ARG A 110 -1.82 0.54 -30.93
CA ARG A 110 -2.21 1.30 -29.73
C ARG A 110 -1.12 1.15 -28.69
N HIS A 111 -0.82 2.24 -28.00
CA HIS A 111 0.18 2.30 -26.94
C HIS A 111 -0.48 2.76 -25.64
N TRP A 112 -0.15 2.10 -24.54
CA TRP A 112 -0.58 2.47 -23.20
C TRP A 112 0.44 1.97 -22.18
N PHE A 113 0.33 2.40 -20.93
CA PHE A 113 1.12 1.85 -19.84
C PHE A 113 0.24 1.00 -18.90
N ALA A 114 0.77 -0.13 -18.47
CA ALA A 114 0.20 -0.99 -17.44
C ALA A 114 0.98 -0.84 -16.14
N TYR A 115 0.37 -1.19 -15.01
CA TYR A 115 1.09 -1.26 -13.75
C TYR A 115 1.91 -2.54 -13.67
N GLU A 116 3.06 -2.44 -13.01
CA GLU A 116 3.84 -3.57 -12.55
C GLU A 116 4.22 -3.36 -11.09
N PHE A 117 4.30 -4.46 -10.35
CA PHE A 117 4.49 -4.48 -8.90
C PHE A 117 5.60 -5.46 -8.56
N GLU A 118 6.59 -4.99 -7.79
CA GLU A 118 7.68 -5.80 -7.28
C GLU A 118 7.71 -5.71 -5.75
N ALA A 119 7.81 -6.85 -5.08
CA ALA A 119 7.97 -6.90 -3.63
C ALA A 119 9.45 -7.05 -3.26
N PHE A 120 9.91 -6.22 -2.34
CA PHE A 120 11.22 -6.31 -1.70
C PHE A 120 11.05 -6.50 -0.19
N PRO A 121 12.01 -7.14 0.49
CA PRO A 121 12.02 -7.20 1.96
C PRO A 121 12.01 -5.79 2.56
N LEU A 122 11.27 -5.61 3.65
CA LEU A 122 11.33 -4.37 4.43
C LEU A 122 12.72 -4.18 5.05
N PRO A 123 13.20 -2.94 5.16
CA PRO A 123 14.37 -2.65 5.98
C PRO A 123 14.10 -2.94 7.46
N ASP A 124 15.05 -3.54 8.17
CA ASP A 124 14.91 -3.98 9.58
C ASP A 124 14.43 -2.88 10.55
N LYS A 125 14.66 -1.61 10.21
CA LYS A 125 14.30 -0.45 11.05
C LYS A 125 12.88 0.06 10.83
N VAL A 126 12.15 -0.47 9.85
CA VAL A 126 10.81 0.00 9.51
C VAL A 126 9.79 -1.00 10.05
N ASN A 127 8.97 -0.53 11.00
CA ASN A 127 7.85 -1.29 11.55
C ASN A 127 6.52 -0.62 11.18
N PRO A 128 5.87 -1.03 10.08
CA PRO A 128 4.64 -0.39 9.61
C PRO A 128 3.48 -0.49 10.59
N THR A 129 3.46 -1.54 11.42
CA THR A 129 2.46 -1.70 12.49
C THR A 129 2.56 -0.59 13.52
N GLU A 130 3.78 -0.17 13.90
CA GLU A 130 3.99 0.96 14.80
C GLU A 130 3.45 2.27 14.21
N PHE A 131 3.63 2.49 12.90
CA PHE A 131 3.05 3.64 12.21
C PHE A 131 1.51 3.63 12.27
N LEU A 132 0.87 2.48 12.10
CA LEU A 132 -0.59 2.35 12.20
C LEU A 132 -1.12 2.66 13.61
N ILE A 133 -0.41 2.24 14.66
CA ILE A 133 -0.79 2.53 16.06
C ILE A 133 -0.67 4.03 16.34
N ASN A 134 0.50 4.58 16.04
CA ASN A 134 0.86 5.94 16.42
C ASN A 134 0.09 6.99 15.61
N HIS A 135 -0.52 6.58 14.49
CA HIS A 135 -1.30 7.43 13.61
C HIS A 135 -2.70 6.88 13.33
N SER A 136 -3.32 6.23 14.32
CA SER A 136 -4.68 5.70 14.22
C SER A 136 -5.76 6.75 13.91
N GLU A 137 -5.46 8.03 14.10
CA GLU A 137 -6.31 9.15 13.69
C GLU A 137 -6.32 9.40 12.18
N LEU A 138 -5.34 8.87 11.44
CA LEU A 138 -5.22 9.08 10.00
C LEU A 138 -6.11 8.10 9.23
N PRO A 139 -6.81 8.56 8.17
CA PRO A 139 -7.71 7.71 7.43
C PRO A 139 -6.94 6.69 6.56
N LEU A 140 -7.51 5.49 6.41
CA LEU A 140 -6.99 4.45 5.52
C LEU A 140 -7.54 4.53 4.09
N ILE A 141 -8.49 5.44 3.85
CA ILE A 141 -9.08 5.73 2.54
C ILE A 141 -8.92 7.24 2.32
N ASP A 142 -8.59 7.66 1.09
CA ASP A 142 -8.41 9.08 0.80
C ASP A 142 -9.71 9.86 1.06
N PRO A 143 -9.76 10.77 2.07
CA PRO A 143 -10.98 11.49 2.40
C PRO A 143 -11.41 12.49 1.31
N ASN A 144 -10.54 12.76 0.34
CA ASN A 144 -10.83 13.66 -0.78
C ASN A 144 -11.25 12.89 -2.05
N SER A 145 -11.36 11.56 -1.99
CA SER A 145 -11.89 10.76 -3.09
C SER A 145 -13.42 10.78 -3.05
N GLU A 146 -14.07 11.13 -4.17
CA GLU A 146 -15.53 11.13 -4.31
C GLU A 146 -16.13 9.71 -4.52
N LEU A 147 -15.32 8.66 -4.35
CA LEU A 147 -15.75 7.26 -4.51
C LEU A 147 -16.22 6.67 -3.18
N ASN A 148 -17.34 5.94 -3.22
CA ASN A 148 -17.92 5.25 -2.07
C ASN A 148 -17.21 3.91 -1.82
N PHE A 149 -16.00 3.97 -1.27
CA PHE A 149 -15.28 2.77 -0.84
C PHE A 149 -15.93 2.16 0.41
N PRO A 150 -15.93 0.81 0.54
CA PRO A 150 -16.34 0.18 1.79
C PRO A 150 -15.36 0.55 2.91
N GLU A 151 -15.82 0.51 4.16
CA GLU A 151 -14.97 0.73 5.32
C GLU A 151 -13.77 -0.24 5.31
N PRO A 152 -12.56 0.23 5.70
CA PRO A 152 -11.36 -0.58 5.65
C PRO A 152 -11.44 -1.69 6.71
N GLU A 153 -11.52 -2.94 6.25
CA GLU A 153 -11.35 -4.09 7.13
C GLU A 153 -9.86 -4.27 7.43
N ILE A 154 -9.41 -3.81 8.61
CA ILE A 154 -8.07 -4.12 9.09
C ILE A 154 -8.06 -5.60 9.50
N ASP A 155 -7.12 -6.37 8.96
CA ASP A 155 -7.03 -7.80 9.25
C ASP A 155 -6.96 -8.02 10.78
N ARG A 156 -7.86 -8.85 11.31
CA ARG A 156 -8.00 -9.07 12.76
C ARG A 156 -6.72 -9.63 13.38
N GLN A 157 -5.82 -10.21 12.58
CA GLN A 157 -4.51 -10.65 13.04
C GLN A 157 -3.60 -9.45 13.39
N LEU A 158 -3.61 -8.37 12.61
CA LEU A 158 -2.86 -7.14 12.88
C LEU A 158 -3.31 -6.50 14.20
N LEU A 159 -4.63 -6.40 14.43
CA LEU A 159 -5.20 -5.87 15.68
C LEU A 159 -4.99 -6.79 16.90
N LYS A 160 -4.84 -8.11 16.72
CA LYS A 160 -4.53 -9.05 17.82
C LYS A 160 -3.12 -8.90 18.34
N THR A 161 -2.15 -8.63 17.47
CA THR A 161 -0.78 -8.25 17.88
C THR A 161 -0.73 -6.92 18.63
N LEU A 162 -1.67 -6.01 18.37
CA LEU A 162 -1.73 -4.69 19.00
C LEU A 162 -2.25 -4.70 20.45
N ASN A 163 -3.07 -5.68 20.81
CA ASN A 163 -3.67 -5.82 22.13
C ASN A 163 -3.14 -7.01 22.94
N SER A 164 -2.10 -7.68 22.46
CA SER A 164 -1.47 -8.75 23.24
C SER A 164 -0.54 -8.10 24.28
N PRO A 165 -0.80 -8.22 25.60
CA PRO A 165 0.20 -7.85 26.59
C PRO A 165 1.45 -8.67 26.29
N GLN A 166 2.61 -8.01 26.20
CA GLN A 166 3.89 -8.70 26.13
C GLN A 166 3.94 -9.66 27.30
N VAL A 167 3.78 -10.96 27.03
CA VAL A 167 4.01 -11.98 28.04
C VAL A 167 5.51 -11.91 28.30
N GLU A 168 5.88 -11.30 29.43
CA GLU A 168 7.22 -11.39 29.97
C GLU A 168 7.46 -12.88 30.26
N ILE A 169 8.06 -13.59 29.30
CA ILE A 169 8.51 -14.95 29.52
C ILE A 169 9.69 -14.85 30.48
N ARG A 170 9.41 -14.86 31.78
CA ARG A 170 10.43 -15.16 32.78
C ARG A 170 10.86 -16.60 32.54
N LEU A 171 12.03 -16.77 31.96
CA LEU A 171 12.75 -18.04 32.00
C LEU A 171 13.01 -18.34 33.48
N SER A 172 12.16 -19.14 34.11
CA SER A 172 12.49 -19.79 35.36
C SER A 172 13.48 -20.90 35.03
N ASP A 173 14.75 -20.61 35.27
CA ASP A 173 15.81 -21.60 35.20
C ASP A 173 15.54 -22.66 36.27
N THR A 174 14.92 -23.77 35.88
CA THR A 174 14.62 -24.91 36.75
C THR A 174 15.78 -25.92 36.78
N ARG A 175 17.02 -25.46 36.56
CA ARG A 175 18.22 -26.27 36.73
C ARG A 175 19.19 -25.65 37.71
N SER A 176 18.85 -25.75 38.99
CA SER A 176 19.83 -25.65 40.07
C SER A 176 19.43 -26.56 41.22
N THR A 177 19.43 -27.87 40.97
CA THR A 177 19.66 -28.84 42.05
C THR A 177 21.15 -28.84 42.35
N PHE A 178 21.54 -28.10 43.39
CA PHE A 178 22.84 -28.28 44.01
C PHE A 178 22.95 -29.71 44.54
N LEU A 179 23.93 -30.45 44.01
CA LEU A 179 24.44 -31.68 44.60
C LEU A 179 24.93 -31.38 46.02
N ASN A 180 24.27 -31.96 47.01
CA ASN A 180 24.83 -32.12 48.35
C ASN A 180 26.04 -33.05 48.25
N TRP A 181 27.19 -32.59 48.74
CA TRP A 181 28.36 -33.42 48.98
C TRP A 181 28.17 -34.20 50.29
N TYR A 182 28.71 -35.43 50.32
CA TYR A 182 28.88 -36.25 51.52
C TYR A 182 29.66 -35.53 52.62
#